data_AF-A0AAN9IJD2-F1
#
_entry.id   AF-A0AAN9IJD2-F1
#
_cell.length_a   1.000
_cell.length_b   1.000
_cell.length_c   1.000
_cell.angle_alpha   90.00
_cell.angle_beta   90.00
_cell.angle_gamma   90.00
#
_symmetry.space_group_name_H-M   'P 1'
#
loop_
_entity.id
_entity.type
_entity.pdbx_description
1 polymer ?
#
loop_
_entity_poly.entity_id
_entity_poly.type
_entity_poly.pdbx_seq_one_letter_code
_entity_poly.pdbx_strand_id
1 'polypeptide(L)'
;MERKKMLMLDSLTVSSKTREKRMKLIHIMASFIEDMLLDESFYDFATPAIAKISDFEIDIPEEGQQEEDMSNDCAVWVASLMMLHKEENHYKVKVDGITRLRLVLDLVIKPYNIIHKDIISKALKAL
;
A
#
# COMPACT_ATOMS: atom_id res chain seq x y z
N MET A 1 7.92 -6.40 23.39
CA MET A 1 7.02 -6.91 22.32
C MET A 1 6.77 -5.73 21.41
N GLU A 2 7.08 -5.81 20.12
CA GLU A 2 6.78 -4.71 19.19
C GLU A 2 5.28 -4.46 19.14
N ARG A 3 4.87 -3.19 19.29
CA ARG A 3 3.46 -2.80 19.13
C ARG A 3 3.10 -2.93 17.65
N LYS A 4 1.99 -3.59 17.37
CA LYS A 4 1.48 -3.71 16.01
C LYS A 4 0.95 -2.34 15.55
N LYS A 5 1.23 -1.96 14.30
CA LYS A 5 0.80 -0.68 13.72
C LYS A 5 -0.12 -0.88 12.52
N MET A 6 -1.11 0.00 12.38
CA MET A 6 -1.89 0.14 11.16
C MET A 6 -1.37 1.35 10.41
N LEU A 7 -0.92 1.13 9.18
CA LEU A 7 -0.34 2.19 8.35
C LEU A 7 -1.36 2.65 7.33
N MET A 8 -1.70 3.94 7.37
CA MET A 8 -2.48 4.57 6.31
C MET A 8 -1.52 5.12 5.26
N LEU A 9 -1.49 4.51 4.09
CA LEU A 9 -0.69 4.98 2.96
C LEU A 9 -1.54 5.91 2.09
N ASP A 10 -1.30 7.20 2.23
CA ASP A 10 -1.89 8.23 1.37
C ASP A 10 -0.78 9.06 0.74
N SER A 11 -0.69 8.96 -0.60
CA SER A 11 0.30 9.68 -1.37
C SER A 11 0.11 11.20 -1.36
N LEU A 12 -1.09 11.73 -1.10
CA LEU A 12 -1.29 13.18 -1.11
C LEU A 12 -0.69 13.83 0.13
N THR A 13 0.08 14.90 -0.09
CA THR A 13 0.67 15.67 1.00
C THR A 13 -0.43 16.21 1.92
N VAL A 14 -0.32 15.93 3.21
CA VAL A 14 -1.28 16.40 4.20
C VAL A 14 -0.68 17.64 4.85
N SER A 15 -1.26 18.81 4.59
CA SER A 15 -0.89 20.00 5.35
C SER A 15 -1.04 19.71 6.86
N SER A 16 -0.12 20.21 7.69
CA SER A 16 -0.20 20.05 9.14
C SER A 16 -1.55 20.52 9.71
N LYS A 17 -2.17 21.53 9.08
CA LYS A 17 -3.48 22.09 9.43
C LYS A 17 -4.66 21.14 9.19
N THR A 18 -4.53 20.15 8.29
CA THR A 18 -5.58 19.17 7.97
C THR A 18 -5.31 17.79 8.55
N ARG A 19 -4.13 17.56 9.14
CA ARG A 19 -3.71 16.27 9.69
C ARG A 19 -4.68 15.73 10.74
N GLU A 20 -5.10 16.53 11.71
CA GLU A 20 -6.03 16.08 12.76
C GLU A 20 -7.38 15.62 12.19
N LYS A 21 -7.94 16.40 11.24
CA LYS A 21 -9.19 16.02 10.57
C LYS A 21 -9.04 14.71 9.80
N ARG A 22 -7.90 14.52 9.13
CA ARG A 22 -7.59 13.30 8.40
C ARG A 22 -7.39 12.11 9.33
N MET A 23 -6.65 12.27 10.43
CA MET A 23 -6.52 11.25 11.47
C MET A 23 -7.89 10.82 11.99
N LYS A 24 -8.79 11.77 12.26
CA LYS A 24 -10.16 11.45 12.69
C LYS A 24 -10.91 10.60 11.67
N LEU A 25 -10.84 10.94 10.38
CA LEU A 25 -11.47 10.15 9.31
C LEU A 25 -10.85 8.75 9.20
N ILE A 26 -9.53 8.63 9.37
CA ILE A 26 -8.85 7.34 9.36
C ILE A 26 -9.31 6.46 10.53
N HIS A 27 -9.45 7.02 11.73
CA HIS A 27 -9.99 6.25 12.86
C HIS A 27 -11.40 5.73 12.58
N ILE A 28 -12.28 6.57 12.00
CA ILE A 28 -13.63 6.16 11.61
C ILE A 28 -13.57 5.03 10.59
N MET A 29 -12.72 5.15 9.57
CA MET A 29 -12.57 4.14 8.53
C MET A 29 -11.98 2.84 9.07
N ALA A 30 -11.01 2.93 9.98
CA ALA A 30 -10.40 1.79 10.65
C ALA A 30 -11.44 1.00 11.46
N SER A 31 -12.29 1.70 12.24
CA SER A 31 -13.40 1.07 12.95
C SER A 31 -14.42 0.43 12.01
N PHE A 32 -14.75 1.10 10.90
CA PHE A 32 -15.66 0.52 9.91
C PHE A 32 -15.10 -0.76 9.26
N ILE A 33 -13.80 -0.77 8.93
CA ILE A 33 -13.14 -1.97 8.41
C ILE A 33 -13.13 -3.06 9.48
N GLU A 34 -12.86 -2.72 10.74
CA GLU A 34 -12.90 -3.67 11.85
C GLU A 34 -14.29 -4.31 11.99
N ASP A 35 -15.35 -3.51 12.00
CA ASP A 35 -16.73 -3.98 12.06
C ASP A 35 -17.08 -4.88 10.86
N MET A 36 -16.65 -4.51 9.66
CA MET A 36 -16.83 -5.33 8.46
C MET A 36 -16.09 -6.67 8.58
N LEU A 37 -14.88 -6.67 9.13
CA LEU A 37 -14.08 -7.86 9.38
C LEU A 37 -14.59 -8.68 10.58
N LEU A 38 -15.62 -8.25 11.31
CA LEU A 38 -16.29 -9.12 12.30
C LEU A 38 -17.34 -10.03 11.67
N ASP A 39 -17.77 -9.74 10.45
CA ASP A 39 -18.77 -10.55 9.75
C ASP A 39 -18.12 -11.86 9.26
N GLU A 40 -18.65 -12.98 9.77
CA GLU A 40 -18.17 -14.33 9.47
C GLU A 40 -18.24 -14.66 7.97
N SER A 41 -19.08 -13.99 7.18
CA SER A 41 -19.17 -14.18 5.73
C SER A 41 -17.90 -13.80 4.97
N PHE A 42 -17.00 -13.00 5.56
CA PHE A 42 -15.69 -12.69 4.97
C PHE A 42 -14.66 -13.80 5.16
N TYR A 43 -14.97 -14.84 5.93
CA TYR A 43 -14.03 -15.89 6.30
C TYR A 43 -14.53 -17.27 5.90
N ASP A 44 -13.60 -18.12 5.48
CA ASP A 44 -13.84 -19.54 5.49
C ASP A 44 -13.60 -20.10 6.92
N PHE A 45 -14.13 -21.29 7.20
CA PHE A 45 -13.98 -21.95 8.51
C PHE A 45 -12.52 -22.22 8.93
N ALA A 46 -11.54 -21.92 8.08
CA ALA A 46 -10.11 -22.16 8.31
C ALA A 46 -9.32 -20.87 8.61
N THR A 47 -9.94 -19.68 8.55
CA THR A 47 -9.20 -18.43 8.75
C THR A 47 -8.98 -18.13 10.25
N PRO A 48 -7.74 -17.85 10.71
CA PRO A 48 -7.45 -17.56 12.11
C PRO A 48 -8.08 -16.24 12.60
N ALA A 49 -8.14 -16.09 13.93
CA ALA A 49 -8.79 -14.98 14.64
C ALA A 49 -8.48 -13.59 14.05
N ILE A 50 -9.54 -12.81 13.87
CA ILE A 50 -9.56 -11.47 13.28
C ILE A 50 -8.63 -10.55 14.08
N ALA A 51 -7.72 -9.88 13.37
CA ALA A 51 -6.93 -8.82 13.96
C ALA A 51 -7.85 -7.66 14.35
N LYS A 52 -7.95 -7.37 15.65
CA LYS A 52 -8.68 -6.19 16.13
C LYS A 52 -7.88 -4.94 15.80
N ILE A 53 -8.32 -4.18 14.80
CA ILE A 53 -7.68 -2.93 14.38
C ILE A 53 -7.56 -1.97 15.56
N SER A 54 -8.48 -2.00 16.53
CA SER A 54 -8.40 -1.24 17.77
C SER A 54 -7.13 -1.49 18.60
N ASP A 55 -6.48 -2.64 18.41
CA ASP A 55 -5.25 -3.02 19.14
C ASP A 55 -3.98 -2.43 18.50
N PHE A 56 -4.11 -1.74 17.37
CA PHE A 56 -2.99 -1.21 16.59
C PHE A 56 -2.88 0.30 16.75
N GLU A 57 -1.63 0.78 16.84
CA GLU A 57 -1.36 2.22 16.73
C GLU A 57 -1.52 2.64 15.26
N ILE A 58 -2.39 3.61 14.99
CA ILE A 58 -2.59 4.15 13.63
C ILE A 58 -1.52 5.19 13.35
N ASP A 59 -0.83 5.02 12.23
CA ASP A 59 0.28 5.88 11.81
C ASP A 59 0.10 6.33 10.35
N ILE A 60 0.51 7.56 10.05
CA ILE A 60 0.60 8.10 8.69
C ILE A 60 2.06 8.49 8.47
N PRO A 61 2.76 7.83 7.53
CA PRO A 61 4.11 8.23 7.15
C PRO A 61 4.18 9.71 6.79
N GLU A 62 5.11 10.44 7.42
CA GLU A 62 5.36 11.86 7.12
C GLU A 62 6.17 12.05 5.84
N GLU A 63 6.93 11.02 5.45
CA GLU A 63 7.72 10.96 4.23
C GLU A 63 7.00 10.11 3.17
N GLY A 64 7.36 10.30 1.90
CA GLY A 64 6.83 9.48 0.81
C GLY A 64 5.52 10.00 0.19
N GLN A 65 5.28 11.31 0.29
CA GLN A 65 4.12 11.98 -0.28
C GLN A 65 4.47 12.67 -1.61
N GLN A 66 3.52 12.69 -2.54
CA GLN A 66 3.60 13.41 -3.80
C GLN A 66 3.29 14.89 -3.58
N GLU A 67 3.95 15.76 -4.37
CA GLU A 67 3.61 17.18 -4.40
C GLU A 67 2.19 17.38 -4.96
N GLU A 68 1.45 18.33 -4.37
CA GLU A 68 0.00 18.52 -4.53
C GLU A 68 -0.45 18.74 -5.99
N ASP A 69 0.44 19.25 -6.85
CA ASP A 69 0.05 19.86 -8.13
C ASP A 69 0.55 19.16 -9.41
N MET A 70 1.39 18.11 -9.36
CA MET A 70 2.18 17.72 -10.55
C MET A 70 2.30 16.23 -10.90
N SER A 71 1.54 15.31 -10.30
CA SER A 71 1.74 13.89 -10.61
C SER A 71 0.47 13.05 -10.60
N ASN A 72 0.17 12.37 -11.72
CA ASN A 72 -0.83 11.29 -11.80
C ASN A 72 -0.25 9.97 -11.25
N ASP A 73 0.61 10.04 -10.24
CA ASP A 73 1.42 8.91 -9.77
C ASP A 73 1.00 8.39 -8.39
N CYS A 74 -0.18 8.78 -7.89
CA CYS A 74 -0.68 8.33 -6.59
C CYS A 74 -0.57 6.81 -6.40
N ALA A 75 -0.92 6.04 -7.44
CA ALA A 75 -0.82 4.58 -7.45
C ALA A 75 0.64 4.10 -7.42
N VAL A 76 1.54 4.78 -8.14
CA VAL A 76 2.98 4.45 -8.17
C VAL A 76 3.62 4.71 -6.81
N TRP A 77 3.24 5.81 -6.14
CA TRP A 77 3.66 6.13 -4.77
C TRP A 77 3.20 5.05 -3.79
N VAL A 78 1.90 4.74 -3.74
CA VAL A 78 1.35 3.74 -2.81
C VAL A 78 1.96 2.36 -3.06
N ALA A 79 2.07 1.91 -4.32
CA ALA A 79 2.70 0.63 -4.64
C ALA A 79 4.17 0.58 -4.18
N SER A 80 4.92 1.66 -4.40
CA SER A 80 6.32 1.75 -3.96
C SER A 80 6.44 1.73 -2.43
N LEU A 81 5.56 2.44 -1.72
CA LEU A 81 5.49 2.43 -0.26
C LEU A 81 5.21 1.01 0.28
N MET A 82 4.26 0.29 -0.35
CA MET A 82 3.94 -1.09 0.02
C MET A 82 5.12 -2.04 -0.22
N MET A 83 5.89 -1.85 -1.28
CA MET A 83 7.07 -2.70 -1.55
C MET A 83 8.21 -2.44 -0.56
N LEU A 84 8.41 -1.18 -0.17
CA LEU A 84 9.52 -0.74 0.69
C LEU A 84 9.19 -0.77 2.18
N HIS A 85 7.96 -1.14 2.56
CA HIS A 85 7.51 -1.11 3.96
C HIS A 85 8.33 -2.03 4.89
N LYS A 86 9.15 -2.94 4.36
CA LYS A 86 10.00 -3.88 5.12
C LYS A 86 11.48 -3.52 5.15
N GLU A 87 11.91 -2.45 4.46
CA GLU A 87 13.32 -2.07 4.34
C GLU A 87 13.73 -1.00 5.36
N GLU A 88 14.97 -1.02 5.87
CA GLU A 88 15.47 -0.11 6.93
C GLU A 88 15.25 1.40 6.66
N ASN A 89 15.07 1.81 5.40
CA ASN A 89 14.73 3.18 4.98
C ASN A 89 13.24 3.33 4.66
N HIS A 90 12.38 2.86 5.56
CA HIS A 90 10.93 2.85 5.41
C HIS A 90 10.40 4.22 4.94
N TYR A 91 9.54 4.20 3.91
CA TYR A 91 8.79 5.35 3.38
C TYR A 91 9.58 6.44 2.64
N LYS A 92 10.89 6.27 2.44
CA LYS A 92 11.70 7.14 1.55
C LYS A 92 11.51 6.76 0.08
N VAL A 93 10.34 7.07 -0.46
CA VAL A 93 10.02 6.80 -1.86
C VAL A 93 10.43 7.98 -2.74
N LYS A 94 11.09 7.68 -3.86
CA LYS A 94 11.27 8.61 -4.96
C LYS A 94 10.59 8.03 -6.20
N VAL A 95 9.61 8.76 -6.72
CA VAL A 95 8.93 8.38 -7.96
C VAL A 95 9.56 9.10 -9.14
N ASP A 96 10.15 8.32 -10.04
CA ASP A 96 10.68 8.80 -11.32
C ASP A 96 10.36 7.80 -12.45
N GLY A 97 10.89 8.05 -13.65
CA GLY A 97 10.67 7.16 -14.80
C GLY A 97 11.18 5.73 -14.58
N ILE A 98 12.25 5.55 -13.80
CA ILE A 98 12.82 4.24 -13.48
C ILE A 98 11.90 3.50 -12.53
N THR A 99 11.39 4.17 -11.49
CA THR A 99 10.41 3.58 -10.55
C THR A 99 9.16 3.10 -11.29
N ARG A 100 8.62 3.92 -12.20
CA ARG A 100 7.47 3.54 -13.03
C ARG A 100 7.75 2.31 -13.89
N LEU A 101 8.89 2.30 -14.60
CA LEU A 101 9.28 1.17 -15.44
C LEU A 101 9.47 -0.10 -14.63
N ARG A 102 10.09 0.01 -13.45
CA ARG A 102 10.28 -1.14 -12.55
C ARG A 102 8.95 -1.74 -12.11
N LEU A 103 7.97 -0.92 -11.72
CA LEU A 103 6.63 -1.41 -11.38
C LEU A 103 5.97 -2.10 -12.57
N VAL A 104 6.06 -1.53 -13.77
CA VAL A 104 5.52 -2.17 -14.99
C VAL A 104 6.20 -3.51 -15.25
N LEU A 105 7.53 -3.58 -15.16
CA LEU A 105 8.25 -4.84 -15.33
C LEU A 105 7.82 -5.86 -14.29
N ASP A 106 7.76 -5.48 -13.02
CA ASP A 106 7.30 -6.35 -11.95
C ASP A 106 5.88 -6.86 -12.25
N LEU A 107 4.95 -5.99 -12.66
CA LEU A 107 3.59 -6.37 -13.08
C LEU A 107 3.56 -7.36 -14.25
N VAL A 108 4.51 -7.28 -15.16
CA VAL A 108 4.57 -8.12 -16.36
C VAL A 108 5.24 -9.47 -16.09
N ILE A 109 6.37 -9.48 -15.37
CA ILE A 109 7.27 -10.64 -15.30
C ILE A 109 7.05 -11.51 -14.07
N LYS A 110 6.45 -10.99 -13.00
CA LYS A 110 6.37 -11.72 -11.73
C LYS A 110 5.26 -12.77 -11.73
N PRO A 111 5.38 -13.81 -10.87
CA PRO A 111 4.44 -14.94 -10.88
C PRO A 111 2.99 -14.60 -10.53
N TYR A 112 2.74 -13.46 -9.88
CA TYR A 112 1.39 -12.99 -9.58
C TYR A 112 0.62 -12.55 -10.83
N ASN A 113 1.30 -12.33 -11.96
CA ASN A 113 0.63 -12.17 -13.26
C ASN A 113 0.43 -13.55 -13.90
N ILE A 114 -0.81 -14.01 -14.02
CA ILE A 114 -1.14 -15.35 -14.54
C ILE A 114 -0.62 -15.62 -15.97
N ILE A 115 -0.43 -14.56 -16.77
CA ILE A 115 0.09 -14.67 -18.15
C ILE A 115 1.59 -14.39 -18.27
N HIS A 116 2.33 -14.25 -17.16
CA HIS A 116 3.76 -13.90 -17.20
C HIS A 116 4.61 -14.87 -18.05
N LYS A 117 4.33 -16.18 -17.97
CA LYS A 117 5.06 -17.21 -18.74
C LYS A 117 4.88 -17.04 -20.24
N ASP A 118 3.66 -16.72 -20.68
CA ASP A 118 3.36 -16.49 -22.09
C ASP A 118 4.05 -15.22 -22.59
N ILE A 119 4.07 -14.16 -21.79
CA ILE A 119 4.75 -12.90 -22.12
C ILE A 119 6.27 -13.15 -22.27
N ILE A 120 6.89 -13.82 -21.29
CA ILE A 120 8.33 -14.14 -21.33
C ILE A 120 8.64 -15.03 -22.54
N SER A 121 7.83 -16.05 -22.80
CA SER A 121 7.98 -16.94 -23.95
C SER A 121 7.91 -16.19 -25.29
N LYS A 122 6.97 -15.25 -25.44
CA LYS A 122 6.86 -14.40 -26.64
C LYS A 122 8.04 -13.45 -26.78
N ALA A 123 8.51 -12.85 -25.69
CA ALA A 123 9.67 -11.95 -25.70
C ALA A 123 10.95 -12.67 -26.12
N LEU A 124 11.20 -13.88 -25.59
CA LEU A 124 12.37 -14.69 -25.95
C LEU A 124 12.37 -15.14 -27.42
N LYS A 125 11.19 -15.28 -28.05
CA LYS A 125 11.07 -15.62 -29.48
C LYS A 125 11.28 -14.42 -30.42
N ALA A 126 11.20 -13.20 -29.89
CA ALA A 126 11.39 -11.97 -30.65
C ALA A 126 12.85 -11.47 -30.64
N LEU A 127 13.71 -12.13 -29.85
CA LEU A 127 15.16 -11.94 -29.79
C LEU A 127 15.86 -12.92 -30.72
#